data_AF-A0A2V6FFQ0-F1
#
_entry.id   AF-A0A2V6FFQ0-F1
#
_cell.length_a   1.000
_cell.length_b   1.000
_cell.length_c   1.000
_cell.angle_alpha   90.00
_cell.angle_beta   90.00
_cell.angle_gamma   90.00
#
_symmetry.space_group_name_H-M   'P 1'
#
loop_
_entity.id
_entity.type
_entity.pdbx_description
1 polymer ?
#
loop_
_entity_poly.entity_id
_entity_poly.type
_entity_poly.pdbx_seq_one_letter_code
_entity_poly.pdbx_strand_id
1 'polypeptide(L)'
;VAKHFSRGSLDPSQADSQAITRETADALAGNIEQPVMTPTRSSFLARWHVVRGAIGYRLDVSTSPLFDSYVSSYRDLDIGNVPNFVVTGLKRGTTYYYRVRPYGSAGTGDSSEAVSVTTASIRSGLVINPTFDSTITNDPRSSAIQAMIISAIQKYQALFNDPITVSIRFRFSGFHVDGTPMGTLIGASNSGIYPTDWDPYIAALKADGTTANDAAANAGLPTSALSTKIL
;
A
#
# COMPACT_ATOMS: atom_id res chain seq x y z
N VAL A 1 13.79 1.45 12.49
CA VAL A 1 14.30 1.15 11.13
C VAL A 1 15.54 0.30 11.29
N ALA A 2 15.45 -1.01 11.08
CA ALA A 2 16.58 -1.92 11.21
C ALA A 2 17.35 -1.94 9.88
N LYS A 3 18.59 -1.42 9.88
CA LYS A 3 19.54 -1.54 8.77
C LYS A 3 20.41 -2.77 9.06
N HIS A 4 20.45 -3.73 8.13
CA HIS A 4 21.27 -4.94 8.27
C HIS A 4 22.30 -5.03 7.13
N PHE A 5 23.56 -5.25 7.51
CA PHE A 5 24.70 -5.41 6.62
C PHE A 5 25.10 -6.89 6.56
N SER A 6 25.28 -7.42 5.36
CA SER A 6 25.87 -8.76 5.16
C SER A 6 27.39 -8.67 5.27
N ARG A 7 28.02 -9.51 6.09
CA ARG A 7 29.49 -9.59 6.22
C ARG A 7 30.07 -10.55 5.17
N GLY A 8 30.91 -10.03 4.29
CA GLY A 8 31.80 -10.83 3.43
C GLY A 8 33.26 -10.57 3.81
N SER A 9 34.06 -11.63 3.92
CA SER A 9 35.49 -11.58 4.25
C SER A 9 36.30 -10.91 3.13
N LEU A 10 37.32 -10.11 3.48
CA LEU A 10 38.18 -9.36 2.55
C LEU A 10 39.50 -10.10 2.28
N ASP A 11 39.84 -10.28 1.00
CA ASP A 11 41.18 -10.66 0.52
C ASP A 11 42.00 -9.37 0.27
N PRO A 12 43.19 -9.19 0.88
CA PRO A 12 43.90 -7.91 0.97
C PRO A 12 44.76 -7.50 -0.25
N SER A 13 44.54 -8.02 -1.47
CA SER A 13 45.52 -7.87 -2.57
C SER A 13 45.20 -6.88 -3.71
N GLN A 14 44.23 -5.97 -3.61
CA GLN A 14 44.06 -4.90 -4.63
C GLN A 14 43.72 -3.53 -4.04
N ALA A 15 44.67 -2.59 -4.11
CA ALA A 15 44.62 -1.26 -3.49
C ALA A 15 43.85 -0.20 -4.32
N ASP A 16 42.92 0.45 -3.61
CA ASP A 16 42.66 1.90 -3.46
C ASP A 16 42.00 2.78 -4.54
N SER A 17 42.32 2.73 -5.83
CA SER A 17 41.67 3.70 -6.76
C SER A 17 40.24 3.31 -7.17
N GLN A 18 39.92 2.01 -7.11
CA GLN A 18 38.54 1.52 -7.30
C GLN A 18 37.71 1.54 -6.01
N ALA A 19 38.34 1.68 -4.84
CA ALA A 19 37.65 1.77 -3.56
C ALA A 19 36.99 3.15 -3.38
N ILE A 20 37.70 4.23 -3.69
CA ILE A 20 37.21 5.61 -3.58
C ILE A 20 36.07 5.90 -4.58
N THR A 21 36.17 5.40 -5.82
CA THR A 21 35.10 5.54 -6.81
C THR A 21 33.88 4.68 -6.49
N ARG A 22 34.07 3.53 -5.83
CA ARG A 22 33.00 2.63 -5.37
C ARG A 22 32.31 3.16 -4.11
N GLU A 23 33.04 3.77 -3.19
CA GLU A 23 32.48 4.45 -2.01
C GLU A 23 31.70 5.71 -2.41
N THR A 24 32.17 6.44 -3.43
CA THR A 24 31.43 7.58 -4.00
C THR A 24 30.15 7.13 -4.73
N ALA A 25 30.18 5.99 -5.44
CA ALA A 25 29.00 5.43 -6.10
C ALA A 25 27.98 4.83 -5.12
N ASP A 26 28.43 4.17 -4.04
CA ASP A 26 27.59 3.65 -2.95
C ASP A 26 26.98 4.81 -2.14
N ALA A 27 27.71 5.91 -1.95
CA ALA A 27 27.19 7.14 -1.34
C ALA A 27 26.13 7.84 -2.20
N LEU A 28 26.29 7.86 -3.53
CA LEU A 28 25.27 8.38 -4.45
C LEU A 28 24.03 7.46 -4.58
N ALA A 29 24.21 6.13 -4.52
CA ALA A 29 23.12 5.16 -4.54
C ALA A 29 22.27 5.18 -3.25
N GLY A 30 22.87 5.57 -2.12
CA GLY A 30 22.18 5.77 -0.84
C GLY A 30 21.23 6.97 -0.79
N ASN A 31 21.34 7.92 -1.73
CA ASN A 31 20.58 9.18 -1.76
C ASN A 31 19.40 9.20 -2.75
N ILE A 32 19.14 8.11 -3.48
CA ILE A 32 17.86 7.96 -4.20
C ILE A 32 16.93 7.21 -3.27
N GLU A 33 15.89 7.88 -2.78
CA GLU A 33 14.86 7.28 -1.92
C GLU A 33 14.15 6.16 -2.69
N GLN A 34 14.67 4.94 -2.54
CA GLN A 34 14.23 3.77 -3.30
C GLN A 34 12.80 3.40 -2.90
N PRO A 35 11.93 2.99 -3.85
CA PRO A 35 10.50 2.82 -3.64
C PRO A 35 10.18 1.93 -2.43
N VAL A 36 9.56 2.52 -1.42
CA VAL A 36 9.01 1.81 -0.26
C VAL A 36 7.60 1.37 -0.65
N MET A 37 7.41 0.07 -0.85
CA MET A 37 6.06 -0.48 -0.97
C MET A 37 5.62 -0.95 0.41
N THR A 38 4.58 -0.29 0.94
CA THR A 38 3.86 -0.80 2.11
C THR A 38 3.33 -2.21 1.79
N PRO A 39 3.56 -3.24 2.63
CA PRO A 39 3.01 -4.57 2.42
C PRO A 39 1.50 -4.52 2.20
N THR A 40 1.03 -5.18 1.14
CA THR A 40 -0.40 -5.33 0.87
C THR A 40 -0.97 -6.49 1.70
N ARG A 41 -2.25 -6.81 1.48
CA ARG A 41 -2.90 -7.97 2.11
C ARG A 41 -2.40 -9.31 1.60
N SER A 42 -1.74 -9.35 0.44
CA SER A 42 -1.33 -10.60 -0.20
C SER A 42 0.05 -10.53 -0.84
N SER A 43 0.75 -9.42 -0.68
CA SER A 43 2.08 -9.22 -1.25
C SER A 43 2.95 -8.27 -0.44
N PHE A 44 4.25 -8.39 -0.59
CA PHE A 44 5.22 -7.39 -0.15
C PHE A 44 6.39 -7.32 -1.13
N LEU A 45 7.17 -6.25 -1.05
CA LEU A 45 8.37 -6.04 -1.85
C LEU A 45 9.58 -6.48 -1.02
N ALA A 46 10.16 -7.63 -1.37
CA ALA A 46 11.42 -8.09 -0.81
C ALA A 46 12.56 -7.27 -1.43
N ARG A 47 13.49 -6.79 -0.61
CA ARG A 47 14.61 -5.94 -1.04
C ARG A 47 15.90 -6.35 -0.36
N TRP A 48 17.01 -6.24 -1.07
CA TRP A 48 18.37 -6.51 -0.58
C TRP A 48 19.41 -5.66 -1.31
N HIS A 49 20.61 -5.59 -0.75
CA HIS A 49 21.75 -4.98 -1.41
C HIS A 49 22.36 -5.94 -2.43
N VAL A 50 22.77 -5.40 -3.57
CA VAL A 50 23.44 -6.18 -4.62
C VAL A 50 24.81 -6.64 -4.11
N VAL A 51 25.12 -7.92 -4.31
CA VAL A 51 26.42 -8.52 -4.01
C VAL A 51 27.30 -8.51 -5.26
N ARG A 52 28.52 -7.96 -5.15
CA ARG A 52 29.47 -7.94 -6.27
C ARG A 52 29.83 -9.36 -6.69
N GLY A 53 29.76 -9.63 -8.00
CA GLY A 53 30.04 -10.96 -8.56
C GLY A 53 28.85 -11.92 -8.53
N ALA A 54 27.70 -11.52 -7.98
CA ALA A 54 26.47 -12.28 -8.15
C ALA A 54 25.97 -12.17 -9.59
N ILE A 55 25.65 -13.31 -10.19
CA ILE A 55 24.98 -13.41 -11.50
C ILE A 55 23.47 -13.63 -11.34
N GLY A 56 22.99 -13.84 -10.11
CA GLY A 56 21.58 -13.89 -9.75
C GLY A 56 21.36 -14.16 -8.26
N TYR A 57 20.09 -14.28 -7.86
CA TYR A 57 19.69 -14.54 -6.48
C TYR A 57 18.68 -15.69 -6.38
N ARG A 58 18.75 -16.43 -5.28
CA ARG A 58 17.75 -17.39 -4.81
C ARG A 58 16.97 -16.77 -3.66
N LEU A 59 15.64 -16.92 -3.65
CA LEU A 59 14.73 -16.38 -2.64
C LEU A 59 14.04 -17.52 -1.88
N ASP A 60 14.08 -17.42 -0.54
CA ASP A 60 13.24 -18.22 0.36
C ASP A 60 12.24 -17.31 1.08
N VAL A 61 10.98 -17.76 1.21
CA VAL A 61 9.95 -17.10 2.02
C VAL A 61 9.29 -18.13 2.93
N SER A 62 9.17 -17.80 4.21
CA SER A 62 8.62 -18.68 5.25
C SER A 62 7.69 -17.92 6.19
N THR A 63 6.86 -18.65 6.94
CA THR A 63 6.17 -18.13 8.14
C THR A 63 6.97 -18.38 9.42
N SER A 64 8.08 -19.12 9.34
CA SER A 64 9.00 -19.38 10.45
C SER A 64 10.32 -18.63 10.23
N PRO A 65 10.85 -17.94 11.26
CA PRO A 65 12.17 -17.31 11.17
C PRO A 65 13.31 -18.32 10.96
N LEU A 66 13.06 -19.61 11.25
CA LEU A 66 14.04 -20.69 11.11
C LEU A 66 14.05 -21.31 9.71
N PHE A 67 13.10 -20.95 8.84
CA PHE A 67 12.94 -21.55 7.50
C PHE A 67 12.81 -23.09 7.52
N ASP A 68 12.13 -23.61 8.54
CA ASP A 68 11.71 -25.03 8.68
C ASP A 68 10.54 -25.41 7.75
N SER A 69 9.84 -24.41 7.23
CA SER A 69 8.69 -24.48 6.35
C SER A 69 8.78 -23.34 5.33
N TYR A 70 8.09 -23.47 4.20
CA TYR A 70 8.17 -22.47 3.12
C TYR A 70 6.79 -22.15 2.58
N VAL A 71 6.60 -20.90 2.16
CA VAL A 71 5.45 -20.54 1.32
C VAL A 71 5.60 -21.29 0.00
N SER A 72 4.50 -21.88 -0.48
CA SER A 72 4.50 -22.65 -1.73
C SER A 72 5.14 -21.85 -2.85
N SER A 73 6.04 -22.49 -3.61
CA SER A 73 6.82 -21.90 -4.71
C SER A 73 7.90 -20.88 -4.32
N TYR A 74 8.08 -20.57 -3.03
CA TYR A 74 9.12 -19.68 -2.51
C TYR A 74 10.18 -20.41 -1.68
N ARG A 75 10.57 -21.60 -2.13
CA ARG A 75 11.73 -22.33 -1.61
C ARG A 75 12.77 -22.43 -2.71
N ASP A 76 13.95 -21.88 -2.47
CA ASP A 76 15.06 -21.84 -3.43
C ASP A 76 14.66 -21.27 -4.79
N LEU A 77 13.79 -20.26 -4.79
CA LEU A 77 13.25 -19.69 -6.04
C LEU A 77 14.31 -18.87 -6.75
N ASP A 78 14.62 -19.21 -8.00
CA ASP A 78 15.43 -18.37 -8.88
C ASP A 78 14.64 -17.12 -9.28
N ILE A 79 15.20 -15.95 -8.95
CA ILE A 79 14.60 -14.65 -9.27
C ILE A 79 15.49 -13.81 -10.19
N GLY A 80 16.59 -14.38 -10.68
CA GLY A 80 17.55 -13.70 -11.56
C GLY A 80 18.37 -12.61 -10.87
N ASN A 81 19.04 -11.77 -11.66
CA ASN A 81 19.90 -10.68 -11.18
C ASN A 81 19.11 -9.39 -10.94
N VAL A 82 18.30 -9.39 -9.88
CA VAL A 82 17.48 -8.24 -9.48
C VAL A 82 17.79 -7.83 -8.04
N PRO A 83 17.67 -6.53 -7.68
CA PRO A 83 17.85 -6.07 -6.30
C PRO A 83 16.57 -6.13 -5.45
N ASN A 84 15.45 -6.54 -6.04
CA ASN A 84 14.15 -6.63 -5.37
C ASN A 84 13.23 -7.63 -6.08
N PHE A 85 12.22 -8.13 -5.36
CA PHE A 85 11.23 -9.05 -5.91
C PHE A 85 9.88 -8.90 -5.20
N VAL A 86 8.77 -8.96 -5.95
CA VAL A 86 7.42 -8.90 -5.38
C VAL A 86 6.97 -10.31 -5.01
N VAL A 87 6.83 -10.57 -3.71
CA VAL A 87 6.27 -11.82 -3.18
C VAL A 87 4.76 -11.69 -3.18
N THR A 88 4.03 -12.64 -3.75
CA THR A 88 2.56 -12.61 -3.90
C THR A 88 1.92 -13.91 -3.38
N GLY A 89 0.58 -13.98 -3.37
CA GLY A 89 -0.15 -15.17 -2.93
C GLY A 89 -0.12 -15.40 -1.41
N LEU A 90 0.12 -14.34 -0.64
CA LEU A 90 0.26 -14.41 0.81
C LEU A 90 -1.08 -14.27 1.54
N LYS A 91 -1.14 -14.79 2.77
CA LYS A 91 -2.27 -14.61 3.68
C LYS A 91 -2.15 -13.25 4.36
N ARG A 92 -3.26 -12.53 4.48
CA ARG A 92 -3.36 -11.26 5.22
C ARG A 92 -3.00 -11.41 6.69
N GLY A 93 -2.53 -10.33 7.30
CA GLY A 93 -2.22 -10.26 8.74
C GLY A 93 -1.20 -11.27 9.22
N THR A 94 -0.45 -11.85 8.29
CA THR A 94 0.51 -12.92 8.57
C THR A 94 1.90 -12.35 8.45
N THR A 95 2.73 -12.63 9.45
CA THR A 95 4.16 -12.33 9.42
C THR A 95 4.89 -13.37 8.59
N TYR A 96 5.65 -12.89 7.63
CA TYR A 96 6.53 -13.68 6.79
C TYR A 96 7.97 -13.29 7.04
N TYR A 97 8.87 -14.24 6.82
CA TYR A 97 10.31 -14.08 6.85
C TYR A 97 10.84 -14.38 5.46
N TYR A 98 11.69 -13.51 4.94
CA TYR A 98 12.40 -13.78 3.69
C TYR A 98 13.91 -13.69 3.90
N ARG A 99 14.65 -14.49 3.11
CA ARG A 99 16.10 -14.41 3.01
C ARG A 99 16.50 -14.61 1.56
N VAL A 100 17.66 -14.07 1.19
CA VAL A 100 18.20 -14.17 -0.16
C VAL A 100 19.60 -14.76 -0.16
N ARG A 101 19.92 -15.52 -1.20
CA ARG A 101 21.24 -16.11 -1.43
C ARG A 101 21.76 -15.66 -2.80
N PRO A 102 22.89 -14.92 -2.89
CA PRO A 102 23.50 -14.64 -4.17
C PRO A 102 24.09 -15.93 -4.75
N TYR A 103 24.09 -16.09 -6.07
CA TYR A 103 24.88 -17.11 -6.74
C TYR A 103 25.72 -16.51 -7.86
N GLY A 104 26.88 -17.10 -8.09
CA GLY A 104 27.86 -16.70 -9.09
C GLY A 104 28.44 -17.92 -9.82
N SER A 105 29.47 -17.70 -10.63
CA SER A 105 30.22 -18.79 -11.28
C SER A 105 30.91 -19.73 -10.27
N ALA A 106 31.21 -19.24 -9.06
CA ALA A 106 31.80 -20.02 -7.97
C ALA A 106 30.77 -20.81 -7.14
N GLY A 107 29.48 -20.71 -7.46
CA GLY A 107 28.39 -21.36 -6.71
C GLY A 107 27.53 -20.37 -5.91
N THR A 108 26.69 -20.91 -5.02
CA THR A 108 25.76 -20.16 -4.18
C THR A 108 26.43 -19.73 -2.88
N GLY A 109 26.32 -18.45 -2.52
CA GLY A 109 26.81 -17.91 -1.26
C GLY A 109 25.86 -18.14 -0.09
N ASP A 110 26.26 -17.64 1.07
CA ASP A 110 25.47 -17.73 2.29
C ASP A 110 24.14 -16.97 2.20
N SER A 111 23.17 -17.40 3.00
CA SER A 111 21.90 -16.68 3.12
C SER A 111 22.09 -15.36 3.85
N SER A 112 21.33 -14.35 3.45
CA SER A 112 21.14 -13.16 4.27
C SER A 112 20.51 -13.53 5.61
N GLU A 113 20.64 -12.61 6.58
CA GLU A 113 19.77 -12.58 7.75
C GLU A 113 18.29 -12.60 7.33
N ALA A 114 17.45 -13.20 8.18
CA ALA A 114 16.01 -13.25 7.96
C ALA A 114 15.39 -11.86 8.14
N VAL A 115 14.65 -11.38 7.14
CA VAL A 115 13.91 -10.12 7.23
C VAL A 115 12.43 -10.43 7.44
N SER A 116 11.84 -9.85 8.50
CA SER A 116 10.42 -10.01 8.80
C SER A 116 9.56 -8.94 8.12
N VAL A 117 8.46 -9.36 7.50
CA VAL A 117 7.45 -8.48 6.91
C VAL A 117 6.06 -9.00 7.27
N THR A 118 5.22 -8.14 7.84
CA THR A 118 3.82 -8.47 8.14
C THR A 118 2.92 -7.91 7.06
N THR A 119 2.15 -8.79 6.41
CA THR A 119 1.10 -8.39 5.45
C THR A 119 -0.02 -7.66 6.16
N ALA A 120 -0.69 -6.74 5.47
CA ALA A 120 -1.78 -5.97 6.07
C ALA A 120 -2.89 -6.89 6.63
N SER A 121 -3.23 -6.72 7.90
CA SER A 121 -4.19 -7.57 8.67
C SER A 121 -5.66 -7.15 8.49
N ILE A 122 -5.89 -5.87 8.25
CA ILE A 122 -7.20 -5.23 8.36
C ILE A 122 -8.07 -5.39 7.12
N ARG A 123 -9.40 -5.51 7.32
CA ARG A 123 -10.39 -5.06 6.31
C ARG A 123 -10.28 -3.54 6.26
N SER A 124 -9.72 -2.99 5.17
CA SER A 124 -9.81 -1.61 4.70
C SER A 124 -10.81 -0.78 5.49
N GLY A 125 -10.32 0.20 6.27
CA GLY A 125 -11.17 1.11 7.03
C GLY A 125 -11.87 2.11 6.11
N LEU A 126 -11.16 2.61 5.08
CA LEU A 126 -11.76 3.47 4.07
C LEU A 126 -12.54 2.65 3.03
N VAL A 127 -13.84 2.87 2.93
CA VAL A 127 -14.67 2.39 1.82
C VAL A 127 -15.04 3.59 0.94
N ILE A 128 -14.58 3.61 -0.30
CA ILE A 128 -15.03 4.61 -1.27
C ILE A 128 -16.16 4.00 -2.08
N ASN A 129 -17.33 4.63 -2.07
CA ASN A 129 -18.47 4.27 -2.90
C ASN A 129 -18.51 5.19 -4.13
N PRO A 130 -17.92 4.81 -5.28
CA PRO A 130 -17.97 5.63 -6.47
C PRO A 130 -19.36 5.60 -7.10
N THR A 131 -19.84 6.76 -7.52
CA THR A 131 -20.97 6.89 -8.44
C THR A 131 -20.49 7.62 -9.70
N PHE A 132 -21.00 7.22 -10.86
CA PHE A 132 -20.63 7.80 -12.14
C PHE A 132 -21.83 8.53 -12.71
N ASP A 133 -21.62 9.80 -13.07
CA ASP A 133 -22.63 10.59 -13.77
C ASP A 133 -22.77 10.16 -15.25
N SER A 134 -23.90 10.54 -15.86
CA SER A 134 -24.18 10.34 -17.29
C SER A 134 -23.05 10.78 -18.23
N THR A 135 -22.32 11.82 -17.87
CA THR A 135 -21.16 12.32 -18.63
C THR A 135 -20.02 11.30 -18.73
N ILE A 136 -19.92 10.36 -17.77
CA ILE A 136 -18.96 9.25 -17.80
C ILE A 136 -19.63 7.98 -18.32
N THR A 137 -20.86 7.67 -17.91
CA THR A 137 -21.52 6.41 -18.32
C THR A 137 -21.87 6.38 -19.81
N ASN A 138 -22.11 7.53 -20.43
CA ASN A 138 -22.45 7.64 -21.85
C ASN A 138 -21.21 7.85 -22.75
N ASP A 139 -20.01 8.00 -22.17
CA ASP A 139 -18.79 8.14 -22.96
C ASP A 139 -18.46 6.81 -23.66
N PRO A 140 -18.06 6.81 -24.95
CA PRO A 140 -17.67 5.59 -25.67
C PRO A 140 -16.53 4.78 -25.01
N ARG A 141 -15.72 5.41 -24.15
CA ARG A 141 -14.61 4.82 -23.38
C ARG A 141 -14.97 4.55 -21.92
N SER A 142 -16.26 4.57 -21.56
CA SER A 142 -16.73 4.49 -20.16
C SER A 142 -16.13 3.33 -19.38
N SER A 143 -16.02 2.13 -19.99
CA SER A 143 -15.43 0.95 -19.36
C SER A 143 -13.99 1.17 -18.91
N ALA A 144 -13.16 1.78 -19.76
CA ALA A 144 -11.76 2.09 -19.44
C ALA A 144 -11.67 3.18 -18.36
N ILE A 145 -12.49 4.23 -18.45
CA ILE A 145 -12.53 5.32 -17.48
C ILE A 145 -12.91 4.80 -16.08
N GLN A 146 -13.99 4.02 -15.99
CA GLN A 146 -14.45 3.42 -14.74
C GLN A 146 -13.42 2.44 -14.17
N ALA A 147 -12.82 1.57 -15.00
CA ALA A 147 -11.79 0.63 -14.56
C ALA A 147 -10.57 1.34 -13.96
N MET A 148 -10.11 2.43 -14.58
CA MET A 148 -9.01 3.24 -14.05
C MET A 148 -9.36 3.88 -12.72
N ILE A 149 -10.57 4.46 -12.58
CA ILE A 149 -11.03 5.08 -11.34
C ILE A 149 -11.15 4.04 -10.22
N ILE A 150 -11.75 2.88 -10.50
CA ILE A 150 -11.88 1.78 -9.53
C ILE A 150 -10.50 1.25 -9.11
N SER A 151 -9.55 1.13 -10.04
CA SER A 151 -8.18 0.72 -9.70
C SER A 151 -7.49 1.73 -8.78
N ALA A 152 -7.68 3.03 -9.02
CA ALA A 152 -7.16 4.07 -8.13
C ALA A 152 -7.79 4.01 -6.73
N ILE A 153 -9.12 3.86 -6.66
CA ILE A 153 -9.87 3.68 -5.39
C ILE A 153 -9.30 2.52 -4.58
N GLN A 154 -9.08 1.37 -5.20
CA GLN A 154 -8.53 0.18 -4.52
C GLN A 154 -7.15 0.44 -3.91
N LYS A 155 -6.30 1.24 -4.56
CA LYS A 155 -5.01 1.65 -4.02
C LYS A 155 -5.20 2.49 -2.76
N TYR A 156 -6.06 3.50 -2.80
CA TYR A 156 -6.28 4.40 -1.65
C TYR A 156 -6.96 3.70 -0.48
N GLN A 157 -7.98 2.88 -0.74
CA GLN A 157 -8.68 2.12 0.30
C GLN A 157 -7.75 1.20 1.12
N ALA A 158 -6.62 0.78 0.55
CA ALA A 158 -5.63 -0.03 1.24
C ALA A 158 -4.72 0.75 2.20
N LEU A 159 -4.74 2.09 2.16
CA LEU A 159 -3.82 2.96 2.91
C LEU A 159 -4.37 3.51 4.23
N PHE A 160 -5.68 3.39 4.48
CA PHE A 160 -6.33 4.01 5.64
C PHE A 160 -6.87 2.96 6.62
N ASN A 161 -6.64 3.24 7.90
CA ASN A 161 -6.99 2.37 9.03
C ASN A 161 -8.34 2.74 9.67
N ASP A 162 -8.79 3.99 9.50
CA ASP A 162 -10.02 4.48 10.12
C ASP A 162 -11.26 4.01 9.35
N PRO A 163 -12.28 3.45 10.02
CA PRO A 163 -13.51 2.99 9.39
C PRO A 163 -14.34 4.20 8.92
N ILE A 164 -14.14 4.60 7.67
CA ILE A 164 -14.82 5.75 7.07
C ILE A 164 -15.37 5.32 5.73
N THR A 165 -16.66 5.55 5.49
CA THR A 165 -17.27 5.38 4.17
C THR A 165 -17.43 6.74 3.51
N VAL A 166 -16.89 6.90 2.31
CA VAL A 166 -16.96 8.15 1.53
C VAL A 166 -17.63 7.86 0.20
N SER A 167 -18.71 8.58 -0.10
CA SER A 167 -19.33 8.53 -1.43
C SER A 167 -18.72 9.60 -2.32
N ILE A 168 -18.21 9.21 -3.50
CA ILE A 168 -17.62 10.14 -4.47
C ILE A 168 -18.38 10.04 -5.78
N ARG A 169 -18.86 11.16 -6.30
CA ARG A 169 -19.47 11.24 -7.63
C ARG A 169 -18.45 11.73 -8.65
N PHE A 170 -18.14 10.89 -9.62
CA PHE A 170 -17.28 11.22 -10.75
C PHE A 170 -18.13 11.70 -11.93
N ARG A 171 -17.71 12.81 -12.53
CA ARG A 171 -18.33 13.39 -13.73
C ARG A 171 -17.27 14.08 -14.58
N PHE A 172 -17.50 14.15 -15.89
CA PHE A 172 -16.76 15.06 -16.76
C PHE A 172 -17.51 16.38 -16.83
N SER A 173 -16.82 17.50 -16.56
CA SER A 173 -17.44 18.83 -16.53
C SER A 173 -16.39 19.89 -16.85
N GLY A 174 -16.77 20.92 -17.59
CA GLY A 174 -16.00 22.16 -17.72
C GLY A 174 -16.23 23.15 -16.57
N PHE A 175 -17.06 22.79 -15.60
CA PHE A 175 -17.51 23.64 -14.50
C PHE A 175 -17.38 22.94 -13.14
N HIS A 176 -17.10 23.73 -12.11
CA HIS A 176 -17.15 23.34 -10.71
C HIS A 176 -18.60 23.03 -10.26
N VAL A 177 -18.77 22.63 -9.00
CA VAL A 177 -20.09 22.28 -8.43
C VAL A 177 -20.92 23.54 -8.20
N ASP A 178 -20.28 24.68 -7.94
CA ASP A 178 -20.92 26.00 -7.81
C ASP A 178 -21.27 26.65 -9.17
N GLY A 179 -20.96 25.98 -10.28
CA GLY A 179 -21.22 26.48 -11.64
C GLY A 179 -20.14 27.39 -12.22
N THR A 180 -19.04 27.64 -11.49
CA THR A 180 -17.92 28.42 -12.03
C THR A 180 -17.10 27.62 -13.06
N PRO A 181 -16.54 28.22 -14.12
CA PRO A 181 -15.72 27.50 -15.09
C PRO A 181 -14.42 26.98 -14.48
N MET A 182 -13.98 25.79 -14.90
CA MET A 182 -12.73 25.17 -14.45
C MET A 182 -11.48 25.74 -15.15
N GLY A 183 -11.64 26.57 -16.18
CA GLY A 183 -10.53 27.17 -16.92
C GLY A 183 -9.63 26.12 -17.57
N THR A 184 -8.34 26.14 -17.26
CA THR A 184 -7.31 25.24 -17.82
C THR A 184 -7.09 23.95 -17.02
N LEU A 185 -7.86 23.73 -15.94
CA LEU A 185 -7.70 22.56 -15.08
C LEU A 185 -8.14 21.29 -15.81
N ILE A 186 -7.31 20.26 -15.72
CA ILE A 186 -7.59 18.90 -16.23
C ILE A 186 -8.36 18.02 -15.23
N GLY A 187 -8.63 18.56 -14.04
CA GLY A 187 -9.40 17.91 -12.98
C GLY A 187 -9.51 18.81 -11.75
N ALA A 188 -10.60 18.67 -11.00
CA ALA A 188 -10.82 19.36 -9.73
C ALA A 188 -11.52 18.44 -8.73
N SER A 189 -11.18 18.60 -7.46
CA SER A 189 -11.91 18.00 -6.35
C SER A 189 -12.73 19.10 -5.69
N ASN A 190 -14.05 18.90 -5.64
CA ASN A 190 -14.97 19.84 -5.02
C ASN A 190 -15.59 19.18 -3.79
N SER A 191 -15.60 19.88 -2.67
CA SER A 191 -16.34 19.49 -1.47
C SER A 191 -17.64 20.28 -1.37
N GLY A 192 -18.65 19.66 -0.75
CA GLY A 192 -19.94 20.30 -0.47
C GLY A 192 -20.58 19.65 0.74
N ILE A 193 -21.31 20.43 1.52
CA ILE A 193 -22.11 19.92 2.64
C ILE A 193 -23.45 19.48 2.06
N TYR A 194 -23.76 18.20 2.20
CA TYR A 194 -25.02 17.63 1.72
C TYR A 194 -25.97 17.42 2.90
N PRO A 195 -27.10 18.14 2.96
CA PRO A 195 -28.07 17.98 4.04
C PRO A 195 -28.64 16.55 4.02
N THR A 196 -28.56 15.86 5.16
CA THR A 196 -29.12 14.52 5.36
C THR A 196 -30.47 14.61 6.07
N ASP A 197 -31.39 13.69 5.80
CA ASP A 197 -32.66 13.64 6.54
C ASP A 197 -32.42 13.37 8.03
N TRP A 198 -33.15 14.09 8.88
CA TRP A 198 -33.00 14.00 10.33
C TRP A 198 -33.22 12.59 10.86
N ASP A 199 -34.31 11.94 10.45
CA ASP A 199 -34.71 10.64 11.01
C ASP A 199 -33.72 9.51 10.70
N PRO A 200 -33.25 9.31 9.44
CA PRO A 200 -32.22 8.34 9.14
C PRO A 200 -30.90 8.61 9.87
N TYR A 201 -30.52 9.88 10.01
CA TYR A 201 -29.28 10.26 10.69
C TYR A 201 -29.31 9.92 12.18
N ILE A 202 -30.38 10.32 12.90
CA ILE A 202 -30.52 10.02 14.32
C ILE A 202 -30.64 8.51 14.58
N ALA A 203 -31.31 7.77 13.68
CA ALA A 203 -31.38 6.31 13.78
C ALA A 203 -30.00 5.64 13.65
N ALA A 204 -29.20 6.08 12.68
CA ALA A 204 -27.83 5.60 12.51
C ALA A 204 -26.93 5.95 13.70
N LEU A 205 -27.03 7.19 14.21
CA LEU A 205 -26.26 7.66 15.37
C LEU A 205 -26.55 6.81 16.62
N LYS A 206 -27.83 6.50 16.87
CA LYS A 206 -28.23 5.63 17.98
C LYS A 206 -27.72 4.20 17.82
N ALA A 207 -27.72 3.67 16.59
CA ALA A 207 -27.26 2.32 16.29
C ALA A 207 -25.73 2.16 16.41
N ASP A 208 -24.97 3.24 16.21
CA ASP A 208 -23.50 3.25 16.28
C ASP A 208 -22.96 3.34 17.72
N GLY A 209 -23.80 3.70 18.70
CA GLY A 209 -23.37 3.82 20.09
C GLY A 209 -22.89 2.48 20.67
N THR A 210 -21.62 2.40 21.08
CA THR A 210 -21.01 1.15 21.57
C THR A 210 -20.53 1.22 23.02
N THR A 211 -20.44 2.42 23.59
CA THR A 211 -19.92 2.66 24.94
C THR A 211 -20.98 3.25 25.88
N ALA A 212 -20.68 3.25 27.18
CA ALA A 212 -21.54 3.89 28.19
C ALA A 212 -21.65 5.41 27.97
N ASN A 213 -20.61 6.05 27.44
CA ASN A 213 -20.64 7.46 27.07
C ASN A 213 -21.58 7.71 25.89
N ASP A 214 -21.57 6.82 24.89
CA ASP A 214 -22.49 6.92 23.75
C ASP A 214 -23.94 6.72 24.18
N ALA A 215 -24.20 5.79 25.11
CA ALA A 215 -25.53 5.60 25.68
C ALA A 215 -26.02 6.85 26.42
N ALA A 216 -25.17 7.50 27.21
CA ALA A 216 -25.49 8.75 27.88
C ALA A 216 -25.73 9.91 26.89
N ALA A 217 -24.91 10.01 25.84
CA ALA A 217 -25.09 11.00 24.79
C ALA A 217 -26.38 10.78 23.99
N ASN A 218 -26.68 9.53 23.63
CA ASN A 218 -27.89 9.14 22.90
C ASN A 218 -29.18 9.42 23.70
N ALA A 219 -29.12 9.33 25.04
CA ALA A 219 -30.23 9.70 25.92
C ALA A 219 -30.52 11.22 25.91
N GLY A 220 -29.55 12.05 25.52
CA GLY A 220 -29.69 13.50 25.39
C GLY A 220 -30.23 13.96 24.03
N LEU A 221 -30.46 13.04 23.08
CA LEU A 221 -30.96 13.40 21.75
C LEU A 221 -32.44 13.87 21.81
N PRO A 222 -32.84 14.87 20.99
CA PRO A 222 -34.23 15.32 20.94
C PRO A 222 -35.21 14.19 20.61
N THR A 223 -36.39 14.21 21.24
CA THR A 223 -37.46 13.21 20.99
C THR A 223 -38.22 13.46 19.69
N SER A 224 -38.04 14.62 19.06
CA SER A 224 -38.62 15.02 17.78
C SER A 224 -37.59 15.76 16.93
N ALA A 225 -37.74 15.69 15.60
CA ALA A 225 -36.89 16.41 14.67
C ALA A 225 -36.93 17.93 14.91
N LEU A 226 -35.75 18.55 15.03
CA LEU A 226 -35.63 20.02 15.13
C LEU A 226 -35.65 20.68 13.74
N SER A 227 -35.42 19.90 12.69
CA SER A 227 -35.49 20.29 11.28
C SER A 227 -35.73 19.04 10.42
N THR A 228 -36.20 19.22 9.19
CA THR A 228 -36.32 18.09 8.24
C THR A 228 -34.96 17.53 7.81
N LYS A 229 -33.93 18.40 7.79
CA LYS A 229 -32.56 18.07 7.38
C LYS A 229 -31.52 18.50 8.42
N ILE A 230 -30.48 17.70 8.60
CA ILE A 230 -29.27 18.00 9.38
C ILE A 230 -28.13 18.36 8.41
N LEU A 231 -27.35 19.39 8.75
CA LEU A 231 -26.16 19.86 8.04
C LEU A 231 -24.88 19.39 8.73
#